data_AF-A0A3D5JIW8-F1
#
_entry.id   AF-A0A3D5JIW8-F1
#
_cell.length_a   1.000
_cell.length_b   1.000
_cell.length_c   1.000
_cell.angle_alpha   90.00
_cell.angle_beta   90.00
_cell.angle_gamma   90.00
#
_symmetry.space_group_name_H-M   'P 1'
#
loop_
_entity.id
_entity.type
_entity.pdbx_description
1 polymer ?
#
loop_
_entity_poly.entity_id
_entity_poly.type
_entity_poly.pdbx_seq_one_letter_code
_entity_poly.pdbx_strand_id
1 'polypeptide(L)'
;MLKSVLSTLAIAGTGALLATPALAQQVPEHGVFVLNSLLFLIGGVLVMFMACGFCMLETGLVRAKNTTMQLTKNVALFSIAAVGYYIIGYNLMYP
;
A
#
# COMPACT_ATOMS: atom_id res chain seq x y z
N MET A 1 -16.37 -47.29 -9.37
CA MET A 1 -16.49 -46.09 -8.50
C MET A 1 -15.25 -45.85 -7.67
N LEU A 2 -14.65 -46.89 -7.06
CA LEU A 2 -13.46 -46.75 -6.21
C LEU A 2 -12.19 -46.23 -6.92
N LYS A 3 -11.95 -46.62 -8.19
CA LYS A 3 -10.80 -46.14 -9.00
C LYS A 3 -10.89 -44.64 -9.38
N SER A 4 -12.11 -44.11 -9.52
CA SER A 4 -12.32 -42.68 -9.84
C SER A 4 -12.02 -41.81 -8.62
N VAL A 5 -12.47 -42.23 -7.43
CA VAL A 5 -12.15 -41.57 -6.16
C VAL A 5 -10.64 -41.59 -5.87
N LEU A 6 -9.96 -42.71 -6.16
CA LEU A 6 -8.51 -42.80 -5.99
C LEU A 6 -7.73 -41.88 -6.95
N SER A 7 -8.22 -41.70 -8.18
CA SER A 7 -7.67 -40.76 -9.16
C SER A 7 -7.89 -39.30 -8.74
N THR A 8 -9.08 -38.96 -8.24
CA THR A 8 -9.38 -37.62 -7.72
C THR A 8 -8.57 -37.29 -6.47
N LEU A 9 -8.32 -38.28 -5.60
CA LEU A 9 -7.45 -38.13 -4.43
C LEU A 9 -5.96 -37.98 -4.83
N ALA A 10 -5.53 -38.67 -5.89
CA ALA A 10 -4.19 -38.50 -6.45
C ALA A 10 -4.00 -37.11 -7.07
N ILE A 11 -5.00 -36.58 -7.79
CA ILE A 11 -4.98 -35.24 -8.38
C ILE A 11 -5.01 -34.16 -7.29
N ALA A 12 -5.82 -34.35 -6.23
CA ALA A 12 -5.82 -33.48 -5.06
C ALA A 12 -4.49 -33.54 -4.28
N GLY A 13 -3.88 -34.72 -4.19
CA GLY A 13 -2.56 -34.92 -3.59
C GLY A 13 -1.43 -34.25 -4.38
N THR A 14 -1.46 -34.33 -5.71
CA THR A 14 -0.52 -33.58 -6.57
C THR A 14 -0.76 -32.08 -6.56
N GLY A 15 -2.02 -31.63 -6.45
CA GLY A 15 -2.35 -30.20 -6.28
C GLY A 15 -1.85 -29.64 -4.95
N ALA A 16 -1.89 -30.44 -3.88
CA ALA A 16 -1.31 -30.09 -2.59
C ALA A 16 0.23 -30.10 -2.62
N LEU A 17 0.85 -30.98 -3.40
CA LEU A 17 2.31 -30.99 -3.60
C LEU A 17 2.78 -29.75 -4.39
N LEU A 18 2.00 -29.30 -5.37
CA LEU A 18 2.26 -28.05 -6.13
C LEU A 18 2.06 -26.77 -5.29
N ALA A 19 1.35 -26.87 -4.16
CA ALA A 19 1.15 -25.79 -3.19
C ALA A 19 2.18 -25.81 -2.05
N THR A 20 3.19 -26.69 -2.09
CA THR A 20 4.32 -26.59 -1.17
C THR A 20 5.24 -25.45 -1.60
N PRO A 21 5.84 -24.69 -0.65
CA PRO A 21 6.77 -23.60 -0.97
C PRO A 21 8.08 -24.08 -1.63
N ALA A 22 8.19 -25.38 -1.97
CA ALA A 22 9.37 -26.00 -2.55
C ALA A 22 9.69 -25.56 -4.00
N LEU A 23 8.74 -24.94 -4.71
CA LEU A 23 8.93 -24.38 -6.06
C LEU A 23 8.94 -22.84 -6.09
N ALA A 24 8.71 -22.19 -4.96
CA ALA A 24 9.02 -20.77 -4.86
C ALA A 24 10.55 -20.66 -4.82
N GLN A 25 11.13 -19.94 -5.79
CA GLN A 25 12.46 -19.36 -5.62
C GLN A 25 12.49 -18.79 -4.20
N GLN A 26 13.28 -19.42 -3.32
CA GLN A 26 13.44 -18.99 -1.94
C GLN A 26 13.95 -17.58 -2.06
N VAL A 27 13.06 -16.60 -1.83
CA VAL A 27 13.43 -15.20 -1.88
C VAL A 27 14.62 -15.11 -0.92
N PRO A 28 15.82 -14.69 -1.38
CA PRO A 28 17.00 -14.62 -0.53
C PRO A 28 16.62 -13.86 0.74
N GLU A 29 17.24 -14.14 1.89
CA GLU A 29 17.01 -13.38 3.15
C GLU A 29 16.90 -11.86 2.91
N HIS A 30 17.74 -11.33 2.00
CA HIS A 30 17.71 -9.93 1.57
C HIS A 30 16.52 -9.54 0.68
N GLY A 31 16.01 -10.45 -0.14
CA GLY A 31 14.86 -10.20 -1.01
C GLY A 31 13.56 -9.96 -0.24
N VAL A 32 13.38 -10.61 0.93
CA VAL A 32 12.20 -10.37 1.77
C VAL A 32 12.26 -8.97 2.39
N PHE A 33 13.45 -8.54 2.83
CA PHE A 33 13.67 -7.18 3.34
C PHE A 33 13.48 -6.11 2.25
N VAL A 34 14.01 -6.34 1.04
CA VAL A 34 13.86 -5.42 -0.10
C VAL A 34 12.40 -5.30 -0.50
N LEU A 35 11.67 -6.41 -0.62
CA LEU A 35 10.26 -6.39 -0.99
C LEU A 35 9.38 -5.74 0.08
N ASN A 36 9.62 -5.99 1.37
CA ASN A 36 8.89 -5.32 2.45
C ASN A 36 9.15 -3.81 2.51
N SER A 37 10.42 -3.39 2.34
CA SER A 37 10.79 -1.97 2.33
C SER A 37 10.21 -1.24 1.12
N LEU A 38 10.22 -1.90 -0.04
CA LEU A 38 9.62 -1.40 -1.27
C LEU A 38 8.10 -1.28 -1.13
N LEU A 39 7.43 -2.26 -0.53
CA LEU A 39 6.00 -2.19 -0.24
C LEU A 39 5.67 -1.02 0.69
N PHE A 40 6.48 -0.76 1.73
CA PHE A 40 6.33 0.40 2.59
C PHE A 40 6.52 1.73 1.84
N LEU A 41 7.51 1.82 0.95
CA LEU A 41 7.78 3.03 0.17
C LEU A 41 6.64 3.33 -0.81
N ILE A 42 6.19 2.30 -1.56
CA ILE A 42 5.06 2.42 -2.49
C ILE A 42 3.77 2.74 -1.74
N GLY A 43 3.53 2.09 -0.60
CA GLY A 43 2.42 2.40 0.29
C GLY A 43 2.42 3.86 0.75
N GLY A 44 3.59 4.39 1.13
CA GLY A 44 3.76 5.81 1.48
C GLY A 44 3.43 6.76 0.34
N VAL A 45 3.85 6.46 -0.89
CA VAL A 45 3.54 7.28 -2.08
C VAL A 45 2.04 7.26 -2.41
N LEU A 46 1.37 6.11 -2.26
CA LEU A 46 -0.08 6.01 -2.48
C LEU A 46 -0.89 6.81 -1.47
N VAL A 47 -0.48 6.83 -0.20
CA VAL A 47 -1.13 7.66 0.83
C VAL A 47 -0.91 9.15 0.55
N MET A 48 0.25 9.54 0.03
CA MET A 48 0.53 10.92 -0.41
C MET A 48 -0.49 11.40 -1.45
N PHE A 49 -0.86 10.51 -2.39
CA PHE A 49 -1.87 10.79 -3.41
C PHE A 49 -3.28 11.02 -2.84
N MET A 50 -3.58 10.50 -1.65
CA MET A 50 -4.88 10.70 -1.00
C MET A 50 -5.13 12.17 -0.62
N ALA A 51 -4.09 12.86 -0.14
CA ALA A 51 -4.17 14.29 0.17
C ALA A 51 -4.41 15.15 -1.09
N CYS A 52 -3.78 14.77 -2.21
CA CYS A 52 -4.04 15.40 -3.52
C CYS A 52 -5.48 15.14 -4.01
N GLY A 53 -5.99 13.91 -3.80
CA GLY A 53 -7.37 13.54 -4.15
C GLY A 53 -8.42 14.37 -3.41
N PHE A 54 -8.31 14.51 -2.08
CA PHE A 54 -9.22 15.35 -1.30
C PHE A 54 -9.13 16.83 -1.68
N CYS A 55 -7.92 17.32 -1.98
CA CYS A 55 -7.72 18.66 -2.46
C CYS A 55 -8.50 18.93 -3.75
N MET A 56 -8.51 17.99 -4.72
CA MET A 56 -9.30 18.12 -5.95
C MET A 56 -10.82 18.07 -5.71
N LEU A 57 -11.29 17.23 -4.78
CA LEU A 57 -12.73 17.14 -4.44
C LEU A 57 -13.24 18.42 -3.78
N GLU A 58 -12.48 19.00 -2.84
CA GLU A 58 -12.85 20.27 -2.21
C GLU A 58 -12.80 21.45 -3.18
N THR A 59 -11.90 21.38 -4.15
CA THR A 59 -11.73 22.40 -5.19
C THR A 59 -12.89 22.37 -6.21
N GLY A 60 -13.46 21.19 -6.49
CA GLY A 60 -14.59 21.01 -7.40
C GLY A 60 -15.97 21.37 -6.82
N LEU A 61 -16.12 21.36 -5.49
CA LEU A 61 -17.37 21.73 -4.81
C LEU A 61 -17.48 23.22 -4.47
N VAL A 62 -16.39 23.97 -4.63
CA VAL A 62 -16.34 25.42 -4.33
C VAL A 62 -16.55 26.24 -5.61
N ARG A 63 -17.23 27.38 -5.48
CA ARG A 63 -17.46 28.32 -6.59
C ARG A 63 -16.13 28.68 -7.29
N ALA A 64 -16.13 28.63 -8.62
CA ALA A 64 -14.98 28.87 -9.49
C ALA A 64 -14.13 30.12 -9.14
N LYS A 65 -14.78 31.18 -8.65
CA LYS A 65 -14.14 32.43 -8.21
C LYS A 65 -13.14 32.24 -7.04
N ASN A 66 -13.39 31.29 -6.13
CA ASN A 66 -12.61 31.10 -4.90
C ASN A 66 -11.78 29.80 -4.90
N THR A 67 -11.79 29.06 -6.00
CA THR A 67 -11.10 27.78 -6.18
C THR A 67 -9.61 27.87 -5.88
N THR A 68 -8.93 28.94 -6.32
CA THR A 68 -7.49 29.18 -6.05
C THR A 68 -7.19 29.29 -4.56
N MET A 69 -8.01 30.02 -3.80
CA MET A 69 -7.80 30.19 -2.36
C MET A 69 -8.02 28.88 -1.57
N GLN A 70 -8.87 27.99 -2.07
CA GLN A 70 -9.10 26.68 -1.46
C GLN A 70 -7.90 25.75 -1.71
N LEU A 71 -7.38 25.72 -2.94
CA LEU A 71 -6.17 24.98 -3.30
C LEU A 71 -4.96 25.42 -2.50
N THR A 72 -4.73 26.74 -2.38
CA THR A 72 -3.58 27.27 -1.65
C THR A 72 -3.57 26.85 -0.18
N LYS A 73 -4.73 26.84 0.48
CA LYS A 73 -4.83 26.40 1.89
C LYS A 73 -4.56 24.91 2.05
N ASN A 74 -5.08 24.07 1.16
CA ASN A 74 -4.89 22.62 1.23
C ASN A 74 -3.43 22.22 0.97
N VAL A 75 -2.76 22.84 0.01
CA VAL A 75 -1.33 22.58 -0.26
C VAL A 75 -0.44 23.13 0.86
N ALA A 76 -0.79 24.29 1.43
CA ALA A 76 -0.06 24.86 2.56
C ALA A 76 -0.19 23.98 3.82
N LEU A 77 -1.39 23.49 4.14
CA LEU A 77 -1.59 22.59 5.27
C LEU A 77 -0.82 21.27 5.10
N PHE A 78 -0.80 20.72 3.89
CA PHE A 78 -0.06 19.50 3.59
C PHE A 78 1.46 19.65 3.78
N SER A 79 2.04 20.75 3.28
CA SER A 79 3.47 21.02 3.45
C SER A 79 3.86 21.29 4.90
N ILE A 80 3.04 22.02 5.65
CA ILE A 80 3.25 22.26 7.09
C ILE A 80 3.11 20.97 7.90
N ALA A 81 2.12 20.12 7.59
CA ALA A 81 1.93 18.83 8.26
C ALA A 81 3.09 17.87 8.01
N ALA A 82 3.62 17.82 6.78
CA ALA A 82 4.79 16.99 6.46
C ALA A 82 6.04 17.42 7.27
N VAL A 83 6.29 18.73 7.35
CA VAL A 83 7.42 19.28 8.13
C VAL A 83 7.20 19.08 9.64
N GLY A 84 5.97 19.29 10.13
CA GLY A 84 5.62 19.07 11.54
C GLY A 84 5.76 17.60 11.96
N TYR A 85 5.40 16.66 11.09
CA TYR A 85 5.57 15.23 11.33
C TYR A 85 7.06 14.83 11.37
N TYR A 86 7.88 15.42 10.51
CA TYR A 86 9.32 15.18 10.50
C TYR A 86 10.02 15.64 11.78
N ILE A 87 9.67 16.82 12.29
CA ILE A 87 10.38 17.42 13.44
C ILE A 87 9.90 16.83 14.78
N ILE A 88 8.59 16.71 14.97
CA ILE A 88 8.00 16.36 16.28
C ILE A 88 7.17 15.08 16.20
N GLY A 89 6.45 14.85 15.10
CA GLY A 89 5.50 13.75 14.98
C GLY A 89 6.14 12.36 15.08
N TYR A 90 7.33 12.16 14.51
CA TYR A 90 8.02 10.87 14.59
C TYR A 90 8.44 10.51 16.01
N ASN A 91 8.98 11.47 16.77
CA ASN A 91 9.41 11.28 18.16
C ASN A 91 8.23 11.14 19.14
N LEU A 92 7.04 11.61 18.78
CA LEU A 92 5.87 11.57 19.67
C LEU A 92 5.00 10.31 19.45
N MET A 93 4.85 9.84 18.21
CA MET A 93 3.98 8.72 17.87
C MET A 93 4.65 7.35 18.01
N TYR A 94 5.98 7.30 17.89
CA TYR A 94 6.79 6.11 18.13
C TYR A 94 7.85 6.43 19.20
N PRO A 95 7.46 6.53 20.49
CA PRO A 95 8.42 6.62 21.60
C PRO A 95 9.26 5.35 21.77
#